data_AF-A0A831YH49-F1
#
_entry.id   AF-A0A831YH49-F1
#
_cell.length_a   1.000
_cell.length_b   1.000
_cell.length_c   1.000
_cell.angle_alpha   90.00
_cell.angle_beta   90.00
_cell.angle_gamma   90.00
#
_symmetry.space_group_name_H-M   'P 1'
#
loop_
_entity.id
_entity.type
_entity.pdbx_description
1 polymer ?
#
loop_
_entity_poly.entity_id
_entity_poly.type
_entity_poly.pdbx_seq_one_letter_code
_entity_poly.pdbx_strand_id
1 'polypeptide(L)'
;MCITRELLAKFYGDSAFFAMRTLIHYRVLATFGKPFDYFLVEEPWQVYAVLEKAVGRHNAELFLRLLTEWLRKNGCNATPEEVRRALSDRSAWRR
;
A
#
# COMPACT_ATOMS: atom_id res chain seq x y z
N MET A 1 -4.62 -15.30 -4.23
CA MET A 1 -4.07 -13.93 -4.34
C MET A 1 -2.55 -14.00 -4.27
N CYS A 2 -1.82 -13.40 -5.23
CA CYS A 2 -0.34 -13.37 -5.23
C CYS A 2 0.26 -12.25 -4.37
N ILE A 3 -0.55 -11.24 -4.01
CA ILE A 3 -0.15 -10.16 -3.10
C ILE A 3 0.01 -10.73 -1.70
N THR A 4 1.17 -10.51 -1.09
CA THR A 4 1.48 -10.93 0.29
C THR A 4 1.99 -9.77 1.12
N ARG A 5 2.00 -9.92 2.45
CA ARG A 5 2.55 -8.93 3.37
C ARG A 5 4.02 -8.67 3.11
N GLU A 6 4.78 -9.72 2.76
CA GLU A 6 6.20 -9.63 2.42
C GLU A 6 6.43 -8.81 1.15
N LEU A 7 5.57 -8.96 0.13
CA LEU A 7 5.67 -8.16 -1.10
C LEU A 7 5.35 -6.69 -0.83
N LEU A 8 4.34 -6.38 0.00
CA LEU A 8 4.02 -5.01 0.39
C LEU A 8 5.18 -4.36 1.18
N ALA A 9 5.80 -5.12 2.10
CA ALA A 9 6.96 -4.65 2.84
C ALA A 9 8.17 -4.42 1.93
N LYS A 10 8.43 -5.31 0.96
CA LYS A 10 9.51 -5.15 -0.03
C LYS A 10 9.31 -3.91 -0.90
N PHE A 11 8.09 -3.68 -1.39
CA PHE A 11 7.75 -2.46 -2.13
C PHE A 11 8.05 -1.19 -1.31
N TYR A 12 7.64 -1.16 -0.04
CA TYR A 12 7.87 -0.02 0.83
C TYR A 12 9.34 0.16 1.23
N GLY A 13 10.12 -0.93 1.19
CA GLY A 13 11.56 -0.93 1.39
C GLY A 13 12.37 -0.47 0.17
N ASP A 14 11.77 -0.46 -1.03
CA ASP A 14 12.45 -0.15 -2.29
C ASP A 14 12.99 1.30 -2.28
N SER A 15 14.26 1.46 -2.63
CA SER A 15 14.93 2.77 -2.63
C SER A 15 14.34 3.74 -3.65
N ALA A 16 13.75 3.24 -4.74
CA ALA A 16 13.03 4.05 -5.71
C ALA A 16 11.79 4.73 -5.09
N PHE A 17 11.28 4.20 -3.98
CA PHE A 17 10.12 4.74 -3.28
C PHE A 17 10.49 5.67 -2.10
N PHE A 18 11.78 5.93 -1.84
CA PHE A 18 12.25 6.60 -0.62
C PHE A 18 11.62 7.98 -0.36
N ALA A 19 11.53 8.85 -1.38
CA ALA A 19 10.96 10.19 -1.22
C ALA A 19 9.45 10.11 -0.88
N MET A 20 8.71 9.28 -1.61
CA MET A 20 7.27 9.09 -1.39
C MET A 20 6.99 8.39 -0.07
N ARG A 21 7.81 7.40 0.30
CA ARG A 21 7.80 6.75 1.61
C ARG A 21 7.90 7.76 2.74
N THR A 22 8.84 8.69 2.66
CA THR A 22 9.07 9.71 3.69
C THR A 22 7.84 10.61 3.84
N LEU A 23 7.29 11.09 2.72
CA LEU A 23 6.05 11.89 2.72
C LEU A 23 4.87 11.13 3.34
N ILE A 24 4.64 9.89 2.89
CA ILE A 24 3.53 9.05 3.38
C ILE A 24 3.71 8.77 4.88
N HIS A 25 4.92 8.45 5.32
CA HIS A 25 5.22 8.17 6.72
C HIS A 25 4.81 9.35 7.61
N TYR A 26 5.28 10.56 7.31
CA TYR A 26 4.94 11.74 8.12
C TYR A 26 3.44 12.07 8.09
N ARG A 27 2.81 11.97 6.92
CA ARG A 27 1.37 12.28 6.77
C ARG A 27 0.49 11.28 7.53
N VAL A 28 0.82 10.00 7.44
CA VAL A 28 0.08 8.93 8.13
C VAL A 28 0.30 8.99 9.62
N LEU A 29 1.55 9.19 10.08
CA LEU A 29 1.86 9.34 11.50
C LEU A 29 1.12 10.53 12.11
N ALA A 30 1.10 11.69 11.43
CA ALA A 30 0.38 12.87 11.90
C ALA A 30 -1.15 12.67 11.94
N THR A 31 -1.70 11.85 11.04
CA THR A 31 -3.15 11.64 10.92
C THR A 31 -3.67 10.55 11.87
N PHE A 32 -2.89 9.48 12.08
CA PHE A 32 -3.35 8.26 12.76
C PHE A 32 -2.55 7.92 14.02
N GLY A 33 -1.45 8.62 14.31
CA GLY A 33 -0.56 8.30 15.43
C GLY A 33 0.18 6.96 15.28
N LYS A 34 0.12 6.34 14.11
CA LYS A 34 0.78 5.07 13.77
C LYS A 34 1.59 5.22 12.48
N PRO A 35 2.74 4.54 12.35
CA PRO A 35 3.52 4.61 11.12
C PRO A 35 2.84 3.82 9.99
N PHE A 36 3.15 4.16 8.73
CA PHE A 36 2.44 3.58 7.59
C PHE A 36 2.76 2.09 7.36
N ASP A 37 3.96 1.65 7.70
CA ASP A 37 4.40 0.26 7.67
C ASP A 37 3.55 -0.66 8.57
N TYR A 38 3.05 -0.16 9.70
CA TYR A 38 2.08 -0.89 10.51
C TYR A 38 0.86 -1.30 9.68
N PHE A 39 0.28 -0.39 8.90
CA PHE A 39 -0.90 -0.70 8.07
C PHE A 39 -0.54 -1.64 6.92
N LEU A 40 0.63 -1.50 6.31
CA LEU A 40 1.07 -2.40 5.24
C LEU A 40 1.23 -3.86 5.69
N VAL A 41 1.63 -4.08 6.94
CA VAL A 41 1.93 -5.42 7.46
C VAL A 41 0.74 -6.01 8.23
N GLU A 42 0.20 -5.26 9.19
CA GLU A 42 -0.80 -5.78 10.12
C GLU A 42 -2.21 -5.70 9.54
N GLU A 43 -2.53 -4.58 8.89
CA GLU A 43 -3.87 -4.27 8.40
C GLU A 43 -3.90 -3.84 6.92
N PRO A 44 -3.39 -4.66 5.97
CA PRO A 44 -3.24 -4.24 4.57
C PRO A 44 -4.56 -3.77 3.94
N TRP A 45 -5.69 -4.33 4.36
CA TRP A 45 -7.04 -3.97 3.91
C TRP A 45 -7.49 -2.56 4.30
N GLN A 46 -6.73 -1.85 5.14
CA GLN A 46 -6.99 -0.44 5.46
C GLN A 46 -6.12 0.53 4.67
N VAL A 47 -5.09 0.04 3.97
CA VAL A 47 -4.04 0.89 3.37
C VAL A 47 -4.61 1.93 2.42
N TYR A 48 -5.57 1.57 1.57
CA TYR A 48 -6.16 2.53 0.64
C TYR A 48 -6.89 3.67 1.38
N ALA A 49 -7.72 3.32 2.37
CA ALA A 49 -8.45 4.32 3.17
C ALA A 49 -7.49 5.21 3.98
N VAL A 50 -6.41 4.64 4.52
CA VAL A 50 -5.36 5.37 5.23
C VAL A 50 -4.66 6.37 4.29
N LEU A 51 -4.31 5.94 3.08
CA LEU A 51 -3.71 6.81 2.07
C LEU A 51 -4.68 7.93 1.63
N GLU A 52 -5.93 7.60 1.31
CA GLU A 52 -6.92 8.61 0.93
C GLU A 52 -7.08 9.68 2.00
N LYS A 53 -7.12 9.28 3.27
CA LYS A 53 -7.26 10.22 4.39
C LYS A 53 -6.00 11.05 4.64
N ALA A 54 -4.81 10.46 4.54
CA ALA A 54 -3.56 11.12 4.90
C ALA A 54 -2.97 11.98 3.77
N VAL A 55 -3.10 11.55 2.51
CA VAL A 55 -2.46 12.19 1.35
C VAL A 55 -3.44 12.59 0.25
N GLY A 56 -4.73 12.29 0.40
CA GLY A 56 -5.77 12.58 -0.58
C GLY A 56 -5.91 11.51 -1.66
N ARG A 57 -7.09 11.45 -2.28
CA ARG A 57 -7.45 10.42 -3.26
C ARG A 57 -6.48 10.34 -4.44
N HIS A 58 -6.07 11.47 -5.01
CA HIS A 58 -5.14 11.47 -6.14
C HIS A 58 -3.80 10.76 -5.81
N ASN A 59 -3.25 11.02 -4.63
CA ASN A 59 -2.00 10.39 -4.20
C ASN A 59 -2.18 8.92 -3.81
N ALA A 60 -3.35 8.55 -3.27
CA ALA A 60 -3.70 7.15 -3.03
C ALA A 60 -3.78 6.35 -4.35
N GLU A 61 -4.36 6.95 -5.41
CA GLU A 61 -4.39 6.34 -6.75
C GLU A 61 -2.99 6.21 -7.36
N LEU A 62 -2.13 7.23 -7.19
CA LEU A 62 -0.73 7.15 -7.64
C LEU A 62 0.01 6.01 -6.93
N PHE A 63 -0.16 5.86 -5.61
CA PHE A 63 0.40 4.76 -4.84
C PHE A 63 -0.03 3.39 -5.40
N LEU A 64 -1.33 3.20 -5.66
CA LEU A 64 -1.85 1.96 -6.24
C LEU A 64 -1.21 1.64 -7.59
N ARG A 65 -1.04 2.64 -8.47
CA ARG A 65 -0.39 2.47 -9.77
C ARG A 65 1.07 2.04 -9.63
N LEU A 66 1.82 2.70 -8.74
CA LEU A 66 3.22 2.38 -8.48
C LEU A 66 3.37 0.97 -7.90
N LEU A 67 2.52 0.60 -6.94
CA LEU A 67 2.50 -0.73 -6.36
C LEU A 67 2.14 -1.79 -7.42
N THR A 68 1.14 -1.54 -8.26
CA THR A 68 0.71 -2.49 -9.31
C THR A 68 1.85 -2.74 -10.31
N GLU A 69 2.51 -1.69 -10.78
CA GLU A 69 3.69 -1.80 -11.66
C GLU A 69 4.86 -2.52 -10.98
N TRP A 70 5.10 -2.24 -9.70
CA TRP A 70 6.15 -2.90 -8.93
C TRP A 70 5.85 -4.39 -8.74
N LEU A 71 4.62 -4.76 -8.38
CA LEU A 71 4.17 -6.15 -8.24
C LEU A 71 4.36 -6.93 -9.54
N ARG A 72 3.98 -6.34 -10.68
CA ARG A 72 4.14 -6.93 -12.01
C ARG A 72 5.62 -7.24 -12.30
N LYS A 73 6.51 -6.30 -12.03
CA LYS A 73 7.97 -6.49 -12.19
C LYS A 73 8.56 -7.54 -11.23
N ASN A 74 7.88 -7.82 -10.13
CA ASN A 74 8.27 -8.79 -9.11
C ASN A 74 7.48 -10.11 -9.17
N GLY A 75 6.86 -10.41 -10.32
CA GLY A 75 6.23 -11.71 -10.59
C GLY A 75 4.80 -11.88 -10.07
N CYS A 76 4.14 -10.82 -9.60
CA CYS A 76 2.73 -10.83 -9.23
C CYS A 76 1.91 -10.02 -10.24
N ASN A 77 1.22 -10.73 -11.14
CA ASN A 77 0.40 -10.15 -12.21
C ASN A 77 -1.02 -9.77 -11.73
N ALA A 78 -1.14 -9.20 -10.53
CA ALA A 78 -2.43 -8.74 -10.02
C ALA A 78 -2.96 -7.55 -10.85
N THR A 79 -4.25 -7.52 -11.14
CA THR A 79 -4.86 -6.37 -11.82
C THR A 79 -4.95 -5.16 -10.87
N PRO A 80 -5.08 -3.92 -11.39
CA PRO A 80 -5.30 -2.74 -10.54
C PRO A 80 -6.49 -2.90 -9.58
N GLU A 81 -7.55 -3.58 -10.00
CA GLU A 81 -8.74 -3.87 -9.20
C GLU A 81 -8.43 -4.88 -8.10
N GLU A 82 -7.63 -5.91 -8.38
CA GLU A 82 -7.19 -6.88 -7.37
C GLU A 82 -6.28 -6.22 -6.32
N VAL A 83 -5.37 -5.34 -6.75
CA VAL A 83 -4.52 -4.56 -5.85
C VAL A 83 -5.36 -3.64 -4.98
N ARG A 84 -6.31 -2.89 -5.58
CA ARG A 84 -7.25 -2.06 -4.81
C ARG A 84 -8.03 -2.89 -3.80
N ARG A 85 -8.58 -4.03 -4.22
CA ARG A 85 -9.36 -4.90 -3.33
C ARG A 85 -8.49 -5.40 -2.17
N ALA A 86 -7.27 -5.82 -2.43
CA ALA A 86 -6.34 -6.21 -1.37
C ALA A 86 -6.09 -5.07 -0.37
N LEU A 87 -6.08 -3.81 -0.81
CA LEU A 87 -5.82 -2.67 0.06
C LEU A 87 -7.08 -2.03 0.69
N SER A 88 -8.27 -2.55 0.40
CA SER A 88 -9.56 -1.98 0.84
C SER A 88 -10.52 -2.98 1.47
N ASP A 89 -10.30 -4.28 1.29
CA ASP A 89 -11.25 -5.32 1.69
C ASP A 89 -10.56 -6.41 2.52
N ARG A 90 -10.98 -6.53 3.79
CA ARG A 90 -10.43 -7.52 4.73
C ARG A 90 -10.67 -8.95 4.25
N SER A 91 -11.72 -9.20 3.48
CA SER A 91 -12.01 -10.54 2.94
C SER A 91 -10.95 -11.03 1.96
N ALA A 92 -10.21 -10.13 1.31
CA ALA A 92 -9.09 -10.50 0.42
C ALA A 92 -7.92 -11.19 1.15
N TRP A 93 -7.85 -11.02 2.48
CA TRP A 93 -6.79 -11.58 3.34
C TRP A 93 -7.26 -12.73 4.23
N ARG A 94 -8.55 -13.07 4.19
CA ARG A 94 -9.06 -14.25 4.88
C ARG A 94 -8.77 -15.48 4.03
N ARG A 95 -7.94 -16.39 4.55
CA ARG A 95 -7.92 -17.79 4.14
C ARG A 95 -8.83 -18.58 5.06
#